data_AF-A0A0F9YT06-F1
#
_entry.id   AF-A0A0F9YT06-F1
#
_cell.length_a   1.000
_cell.length_b   1.000
_cell.length_c   1.000
_cell.angle_alpha   90.00
_cell.angle_beta   90.00
_cell.angle_gamma   90.00
#
_symmetry.space_group_name_H-M   'P 1'
#
loop_
_entity.id
_entity.type
_entity.pdbx_description
1 polymer ?
#
loop_
_entity_poly.entity_id
_entity_poly.type
_entity_poly.pdbx_seq_one_letter_code
_entity_poly.pdbx_strand_id
1 'polypeptide(L)'
;MEIDDRKKNKKINIVKLPKFLGNYITNLHQQTDIGEVDISDNGNIKFRIYDKSGIGIPLEYNVKQISKNNSDMYVLSNTQILSSIEGEIDSELVVTPIINKKYIEFKKQNAYKVPSTTAIIDSTTEKIRLEKIGNLREMDYLARKRKQMLIDKKRERLDKTEAMNIVFNAFEKYESWTVRDLADFTGQPTAFVQEIVNEICNVDKKEHKSLYTLKNEYK
;
A
#
# COMPACT_ATOMS: atom_id res chain seq x y z
N MET A 1 -15.88 -12.21 47.47
CA MET A 1 -14.66 -12.71 46.82
C MET A 1 -13.51 -11.95 47.47
N GLU A 2 -12.88 -12.55 48.48
CA GLU A 2 -11.78 -11.91 49.21
C GLU A 2 -10.50 -12.02 48.36
N ILE A 3 -9.80 -10.90 48.19
CA ILE A 3 -8.53 -10.85 47.47
C ILE A 3 -7.43 -10.74 48.51
N ASP A 4 -6.44 -11.64 48.47
CA ASP A 4 -5.28 -11.58 49.37
C ASP A 4 -4.31 -10.45 48.91
N ASP A 5 -4.10 -9.45 49.75
CA ASP A 5 -3.32 -8.23 49.45
C ASP A 5 -1.91 -8.24 50.09
N ARG A 6 -1.45 -9.37 50.64
CA ARG A 6 -0.17 -9.47 51.37
C ARG A 6 1.07 -9.07 50.56
N LYS A 7 1.04 -9.26 49.24
CA LYS A 7 2.20 -8.98 48.36
C LYS A 7 2.05 -7.69 47.56
N LYS A 8 1.08 -6.83 47.87
CA LYS A 8 0.81 -5.58 47.16
C LYS A 8 2.05 -4.73 46.89
N ASN A 9 2.87 -4.55 47.92
CA ASN A 9 4.04 -3.67 47.88
C ASN A 9 5.25 -4.30 47.18
N LYS A 10 5.12 -5.52 46.67
CA LYS A 10 6.20 -6.17 45.92
C LYS A 10 6.30 -5.52 44.54
N LYS A 11 7.48 -5.00 44.23
CA LYS A 11 7.78 -4.42 42.92
C LYS A 11 8.11 -5.53 41.91
N ILE A 12 7.41 -5.53 40.79
CA ILE A 12 7.56 -6.50 39.70
C ILE A 12 7.91 -5.73 38.43
N ASN A 13 8.78 -6.32 37.61
CA ASN A 13 9.08 -5.81 36.28
C ASN A 13 8.36 -6.66 35.24
N ILE A 14 7.71 -6.02 34.28
CA ILE A 14 7.12 -6.71 33.14
C ILE A 14 8.10 -6.66 31.96
N VAL A 15 8.30 -7.79 31.29
CA VAL A 15 9.28 -7.93 30.22
C VAL A 15 8.60 -8.35 28.93
N LYS A 16 8.70 -7.52 27.89
CA LYS A 16 8.24 -7.81 26.54
C LYS A 16 9.33 -8.55 25.77
N LEU A 17 8.99 -9.76 25.32
CA LEU A 17 9.90 -10.67 24.60
C LEU A 17 9.54 -10.76 23.10
N PRO A 18 10.53 -11.00 22.21
CA PRO A 18 10.26 -11.38 20.83
C PRO A 18 9.49 -12.71 20.75
N LYS A 19 8.59 -12.85 19.77
CA LYS A 19 7.74 -14.04 19.62
C LYS A 19 8.50 -15.36 19.60
N PHE A 20 9.60 -15.43 18.84
CA PHE A 20 10.42 -16.63 18.74
C PHE A 20 11.04 -17.01 20.09
N LEU A 21 11.41 -16.03 20.90
CA LEU A 21 11.98 -16.25 22.23
C LEU A 21 10.88 -16.68 23.22
N GLY A 22 9.70 -16.05 23.16
CA GLY A 22 8.55 -16.47 23.96
C GLY A 22 8.17 -17.93 23.68
N ASN A 23 8.08 -18.32 22.40
CA ASN A 23 7.80 -19.71 22.01
C ASN A 23 8.87 -20.67 22.50
N TYR A 24 10.15 -20.26 22.40
CA TYR A 24 11.26 -21.06 22.91
C TYR A 24 11.12 -21.31 24.42
N ILE A 25 10.82 -20.27 25.20
CA ILE A 25 10.67 -20.39 26.67
C ILE A 25 9.46 -21.25 27.03
N THR A 26 8.31 -21.07 26.35
CA THR A 26 7.11 -21.88 26.59
C THR A 26 7.33 -23.37 26.30
N ASN A 27 8.21 -23.71 25.36
CA ASN A 27 8.55 -25.10 25.02
C ASN A 27 9.54 -25.74 26.01
N LEU A 28 10.17 -24.98 26.91
CA LEU A 28 11.04 -25.52 27.95
C LEU A 28 10.18 -26.06 29.10
N HIS A 29 9.97 -27.37 29.13
CA HIS A 29 9.06 -28.03 30.08
C HIS A 29 9.60 -28.18 31.52
N GLN A 30 10.78 -27.67 31.84
CA GLN A 30 11.43 -27.85 33.15
C GLN A 30 11.92 -26.52 33.73
N GLN A 31 12.15 -26.48 35.06
CA GLN A 31 12.91 -25.42 35.73
C GLN A 31 14.33 -25.40 35.16
N THR A 32 14.48 -24.71 34.04
CA THR A 32 15.70 -24.71 33.26
C THR A 32 16.28 -23.31 33.33
N ASP A 33 17.55 -23.21 33.68
CA ASP A 33 18.27 -21.94 33.57
C ASP A 33 18.41 -21.57 32.09
N ILE A 34 17.74 -20.48 31.70
CA ILE A 34 17.64 -20.02 30.31
C ILE A 34 18.85 -19.15 29.94
N GLY A 35 19.40 -18.40 30.89
CA GLY A 35 20.43 -17.41 30.61
C GLY A 35 20.82 -16.57 31.81
N GLU A 36 21.62 -15.54 31.53
CA GLU A 36 22.14 -14.57 32.50
C GLU A 36 21.75 -13.15 32.07
N VAL A 37 21.51 -12.28 33.05
CA VAL A 37 21.21 -10.86 32.84
C VAL A 37 22.38 -10.05 33.40
N ASP A 38 23.11 -9.39 32.50
CA ASP A 38 24.22 -8.50 32.84
C ASP A 38 23.67 -7.07 32.99
N ILE A 39 23.71 -6.53 34.20
CA ILE A 39 23.37 -5.13 34.49
C ILE A 39 24.67 -4.35 34.65
N SER A 40 24.94 -3.45 33.71
CA SER A 40 26.10 -2.55 33.82
C SER A 40 25.77 -1.33 34.68
N ASP A 41 26.79 -0.78 35.35
CA ASP A 41 26.68 0.44 36.20
C ASP A 41 26.11 1.66 35.44
N ASN A 42 26.25 1.65 34.11
CA ASN A 42 25.74 2.69 33.21
C ASN A 42 24.22 2.55 32.92
N GLY A 43 23.53 1.60 33.57
CA GLY A 43 22.11 1.32 33.35
C GLY A 43 21.80 0.54 32.06
N ASN A 44 22.82 0.09 31.31
CA ASN A 44 22.58 -0.81 30.18
C ASN A 44 22.40 -2.24 30.69
N ILE A 45 21.26 -2.84 30.35
CA ILE A 45 20.92 -4.21 30.69
C ILE A 45 21.08 -5.08 29.44
N LYS A 46 21.88 -6.12 29.53
CA LYS A 46 22.06 -7.14 28.49
C LYS A 46 21.54 -8.47 28.99
N PHE A 47 20.90 -9.21 28.11
CA PHE A 47 20.40 -10.55 28.41
C PHE A 47 21.09 -11.55 27.48
N ARG A 48 21.71 -12.57 28.07
CA ARG A 48 22.45 -13.62 27.36
C ARG A 48 21.78 -14.97 27.58
N ILE A 49 21.49 -15.69 26.50
CA ILE A 49 20.86 -17.02 26.54
C ILE A 49 21.92 -18.10 26.42
N TYR A 50 21.76 -19.19 27.17
CA TYR A 50 22.56 -20.41 26.99
C TYR A 50 22.08 -21.19 25.76
N ASP A 51 22.97 -21.46 24.82
CA ASP A 51 22.68 -22.25 23.62
C ASP A 51 22.58 -23.75 23.96
N LYS A 52 21.54 -24.15 24.70
CA LYS A 52 21.33 -25.55 25.11
C LYS A 52 20.66 -26.39 24.03
N SER A 53 20.08 -25.76 23.00
CA SER A 53 19.15 -26.42 22.09
C SER A 53 19.61 -26.49 20.64
N GLY A 54 20.67 -25.78 20.25
CA GLY A 54 21.17 -25.78 18.87
C GLY A 54 20.18 -25.19 17.84
N ILE A 55 19.14 -24.49 18.30
CA ILE A 55 18.04 -23.93 17.46
C ILE A 55 18.50 -22.68 16.68
N GLY A 56 19.75 -22.24 16.87
CA GLY A 56 20.32 -21.11 16.13
C GLY A 56 19.75 -19.75 16.54
N ILE A 57 19.11 -19.66 17.71
CA ILE A 57 18.55 -18.43 18.26
C ILE A 57 19.70 -17.44 18.58
N PRO A 58 19.47 -16.11 18.46
CA PRO A 58 20.43 -15.12 18.94
C PRO A 58 20.79 -15.34 20.40
N LEU A 59 22.08 -15.22 20.73
CA LEU A 59 22.56 -15.44 22.10
C LEU A 59 22.48 -14.19 22.96
N GLU A 60 22.49 -13.01 22.34
CA GLU A 60 22.59 -11.75 23.04
C GLU A 60 21.43 -10.82 22.69
N TYR A 61 20.92 -10.15 23.72
CA TYR A 61 19.79 -9.24 23.64
C TYR A 61 20.07 -7.97 24.45
N ASN A 62 19.62 -6.84 23.94
CA ASN A 62 19.56 -5.58 24.68
C ASN A 62 18.19 -5.44 25.33
N VAL A 63 18.18 -5.09 26.62
CA VAL A 63 16.98 -4.82 27.38
C VAL A 63 16.87 -3.31 27.58
N LYS A 64 15.76 -2.72 27.15
CA LYS A 64 15.49 -1.29 27.28
C LYS A 64 14.27 -1.07 28.14
N GLN A 65 14.35 -0.16 29.10
CA GLN A 65 13.20 0.27 29.87
C GLN A 65 12.32 1.19 29.03
N ILE A 66 11.01 0.92 28.98
CA ILE A 66 10.02 1.85 28.44
C ILE A 66 9.65 2.82 29.56
N SER A 67 9.49 4.10 29.22
CA SER A 67 8.97 5.11 30.15
C SER A 67 7.65 4.67 30.79
N LYS A 68 7.53 4.85 32.10
CA LYS A 68 6.33 4.47 32.86
C LYS A 68 5.12 5.27 32.35
N ASN A 69 4.04 4.56 32.00
CA ASN A 69 2.73 5.19 31.83
C ASN A 69 2.20 5.56 33.22
N ASN A 70 1.45 6.66 33.35
CA ASN A 70 0.90 7.16 34.63
C ASN A 70 -0.18 6.25 35.28
N SER A 71 -0.30 4.99 34.86
CA SER A 71 -1.27 4.03 35.39
C SER A 71 -0.60 3.04 36.31
N ASP A 72 -1.05 2.95 37.55
CA ASP A 72 -0.65 1.90 38.48
C ASP A 72 -1.16 0.55 37.97
N MET A 73 -0.26 -0.34 37.59
CA MET A 73 -0.59 -1.70 37.13
C MET A 73 -0.23 -2.72 38.22
N TYR A 74 -1.07 -3.73 38.41
CA TYR A 74 -0.86 -4.80 39.40
C TYR A 74 -0.95 -6.17 38.74
N VAL A 75 -0.18 -7.13 39.25
CA VAL A 75 -0.24 -8.52 38.83
C VAL A 75 -1.18 -9.29 39.75
N LEU A 76 -2.22 -9.87 39.18
CA LEU A 76 -3.17 -10.73 39.86
C LEU A 76 -2.91 -12.18 39.48
N SER A 77 -2.72 -13.04 40.47
CA SER A 77 -2.74 -14.49 40.28
C SER A 77 -4.11 -15.02 40.66
N ASN A 78 -4.77 -15.68 39.72
CA ASN A 78 -6.05 -16.33 39.96
C ASN A 78 -5.87 -17.84 39.96
N THR A 79 -6.10 -18.46 41.12
CA THR A 79 -6.24 -19.91 41.26
C THR A 79 -7.72 -20.26 41.39
N GLN A 80 -8.12 -21.53 41.19
CA GLN A 80 -9.53 -21.94 41.22
C GLN A 80 -10.31 -21.52 42.47
N ILE A 81 -9.62 -21.19 43.57
CA ILE A 81 -10.21 -20.92 44.89
C ILE A 81 -9.82 -19.53 45.43
N LEU A 82 -8.62 -19.03 45.10
CA LEU A 82 -8.06 -17.81 45.68
C LEU A 82 -7.58 -16.86 44.58
N SER A 83 -7.98 -15.60 44.69
CA SER A 83 -7.40 -14.48 43.95
C SER A 83 -6.45 -13.71 44.88
N SER A 84 -5.21 -13.53 44.45
CA SER A 84 -4.20 -12.80 45.22
C SER A 84 -3.47 -11.78 44.36
N ILE A 85 -3.17 -10.63 44.94
CA ILE A 85 -2.31 -9.61 44.32
C ILE A 85 -0.86 -10.03 44.57
N GLU A 86 -0.09 -10.26 43.50
CA GLU A 86 1.32 -10.66 43.57
C GLU A 86 2.28 -9.46 43.64
N GLY A 87 1.87 -8.28 43.17
CA GLY A 87 2.67 -7.05 43.27
C GLY A 87 2.26 -5.94 42.31
N GLU A 88 2.90 -4.79 42.48
CA GLU A 88 2.79 -3.60 41.62
C GLU A 88 3.88 -3.63 40.53
N ILE A 89 3.52 -3.24 39.30
CA ILE A 89 4.46 -3.14 38.19
C ILE A 89 5.24 -1.83 38.31
N ASP A 90 6.54 -1.95 38.62
CA ASP A 90 7.42 -0.80 38.78
C ASP A 90 7.97 -0.31 37.43
N SER A 91 8.41 -1.25 36.58
CA SER A 91 9.06 -0.94 35.31
C SER A 91 8.66 -1.89 34.18
N GLU A 92 8.49 -1.33 32.98
CA GLU A 92 8.30 -2.08 31.73
C GLU A 92 9.62 -2.20 30.97
N LEU A 93 10.01 -3.42 30.59
CA LEU A 93 11.26 -3.72 29.90
C LEU A 93 10.98 -4.35 28.54
N VAL A 94 11.73 -3.98 27.50
CA VAL A 94 11.65 -4.56 26.16
C VAL A 94 12.96 -5.22 25.80
N VAL A 95 12.89 -6.50 25.45
CA VAL A 95 14.03 -7.29 25.01
C VAL A 95 14.11 -7.25 23.49
N THR A 96 15.24 -6.79 22.98
CA THR A 96 15.54 -6.70 21.54
C THR A 96 16.79 -7.51 21.21
N PRO A 97 16.78 -8.38 20.19
CA PRO A 97 17.98 -9.13 19.81
C PRO A 97 19.05 -8.18 19.28
N ILE A 98 20.32 -8.47 19.59
CA ILE A 98 21.44 -7.75 18.99
C ILE A 98 21.58 -8.18 17.53
N ILE A 99 21.76 -7.21 16.63
CA ILE A 99 21.87 -7.45 15.18
C ILE A 99 23.27 -8.00 14.86
N ASN A 100 23.43 -9.30 15.06
CA ASN A 100 24.64 -10.05 14.73
C ASN A 100 24.45 -10.88 13.46
N LYS A 101 25.55 -11.36 12.84
CA LYS A 101 25.49 -12.27 11.67
C LYS A 101 24.58 -13.48 11.93
N LYS A 102 24.68 -14.10 13.11
CA LYS A 102 23.82 -15.21 13.55
C LYS A 102 22.33 -14.83 13.59
N TYR A 103 21.99 -13.60 14.03
CA TYR A 103 20.60 -13.13 14.02
C TYR A 103 20.07 -12.91 12.61
N ILE A 104 20.88 -12.35 11.71
CA ILE A 104 20.49 -12.15 10.31
C ILE A 104 20.25 -13.50 9.63
N GLU A 105 21.11 -14.48 9.88
CA GLU A 105 20.97 -15.84 9.36
C GLU A 105 19.71 -16.52 9.92
N PHE A 106 19.49 -16.46 11.23
CA PHE A 106 18.26 -16.94 11.88
C PHE A 106 17.00 -16.30 11.27
N LYS A 107 17.02 -14.99 11.04
CA LYS A 107 15.90 -14.26 10.43
C LYS A 107 15.71 -14.64 8.96
N LYS A 108 16.77 -14.97 8.23
CA LYS A 108 16.69 -15.45 6.84
C LYS A 108 16.09 -16.84 6.76
N GLN A 109 16.47 -17.75 7.67
CA GLN A 109 15.92 -19.11 7.74
C GLN A 109 14.45 -19.10 8.17
N ASN A 110 14.11 -18.29 9.18
CA ASN A 110 12.75 -18.15 9.70
C ASN A 110 11.93 -17.05 9.01
N ALA A 111 12.45 -16.45 7.94
CA ALA A 111 11.66 -15.55 7.13
C ALA A 111 10.48 -16.35 6.61
N TYR A 112 9.27 -15.90 6.94
CA TYR A 112 8.08 -16.38 6.27
C TYR A 112 8.35 -16.23 4.78
N LYS A 113 8.46 -17.36 4.06
CA LYS A 113 8.25 -17.37 2.63
C LYS A 113 6.80 -16.95 2.48
N VAL A 114 6.55 -15.65 2.43
CA VAL A 114 5.32 -15.15 1.84
C VAL A 114 5.31 -15.84 0.48
N PRO A 115 4.37 -16.77 0.21
CA PRO A 115 4.32 -17.37 -1.09
C PRO A 115 4.19 -16.20 -2.04
N SER A 116 5.22 -15.94 -2.84
CA SER A 116 5.11 -14.93 -3.87
C SER A 116 4.00 -15.43 -4.76
N THR A 117 2.86 -14.74 -4.79
CA THR A 117 1.74 -15.06 -5.68
C THR A 117 2.17 -15.09 -7.15
N THR A 118 3.37 -14.58 -7.44
CA THR A 118 4.04 -14.71 -8.72
C THR A 118 4.79 -16.03 -8.81
N ALA A 119 4.25 -16.98 -9.58
CA ALA A 119 5.06 -18.02 -10.18
C ALA A 119 5.92 -17.40 -11.28
N ILE A 120 7.21 -17.72 -11.30
CA ILE A 120 8.07 -17.36 -12.42
C ILE A 120 7.75 -18.35 -13.54
N ILE A 121 7.11 -17.84 -14.59
CA ILE A 121 6.80 -18.61 -15.80
C ILE A 121 8.05 -18.63 -16.67
N ASP A 122 8.60 -19.80 -16.92
CA ASP A 122 9.65 -19.98 -17.92
C ASP A 122 8.99 -20.25 -19.28
N SER A 123 8.97 -19.20 -20.11
CA SER A 123 8.34 -19.23 -21.43
C SER A 123 8.98 -20.21 -22.40
N THR A 124 10.23 -20.63 -22.14
CA THR A 124 10.97 -21.57 -22.98
C THR A 124 10.51 -23.00 -22.74
N THR A 125 10.26 -23.36 -21.49
CA THR A 125 9.86 -24.72 -21.09
C THR A 125 8.36 -24.94 -21.20
N GLU A 126 7.55 -23.94 -20.87
CA GLU A 126 6.08 -24.08 -20.80
C GLU A 126 5.36 -23.87 -22.14
N LYS A 127 6.09 -23.57 -23.23
CA LYS A 127 5.52 -23.25 -24.57
C LYS A 127 4.43 -22.16 -24.52
N ILE A 128 4.44 -21.31 -23.49
CA ILE A 128 3.50 -20.21 -23.35
C ILE A 128 3.96 -19.10 -24.30
N ARG A 129 3.18 -18.89 -25.35
CA ARG A 129 3.41 -17.79 -26.29
C ARG A 129 2.96 -16.50 -25.61
N LEU A 130 3.89 -15.83 -24.92
CA LEU A 130 3.66 -14.45 -24.46
C LEU A 130 3.24 -13.61 -25.68
N GLU A 131 2.09 -12.95 -25.59
CA GLU A 131 1.77 -11.90 -26.55
C GLU A 131 2.90 -10.88 -26.48
N LYS A 132 3.68 -10.80 -27.56
CA LYS A 132 4.79 -9.86 -27.63
C LYS A 132 4.20 -8.48 -27.35
N ILE A 133 4.69 -7.81 -26.30
CA ILE A 133 4.48 -6.37 -26.17
C ILE A 133 5.03 -5.79 -27.46
N GLY A 134 4.13 -5.35 -28.34
CA GLY A 134 4.49 -4.98 -29.71
C GLY A 134 5.65 -3.98 -29.68
N ASN A 135 6.66 -4.21 -30.51
CA ASN A 135 7.76 -3.25 -30.65
C ASN A 135 7.17 -1.85 -30.89
N LEU A 136 7.80 -0.79 -30.39
CA LEU A 136 7.31 0.60 -30.53
C LEU A 136 6.87 0.93 -31.96
N ARG A 137 7.60 0.40 -32.95
CA ARG A 137 7.32 0.52 -34.39
C ARG A 137 6.03 -0.17 -34.85
N GLU A 138 5.67 -1.28 -34.23
CA GLU A 138 4.44 -2.03 -34.49
C GLU A 138 3.22 -1.33 -33.88
N MET A 139 3.39 -0.76 -32.68
CA MET A 139 2.38 0.11 -32.05
C MET A 139 2.14 1.39 -32.86
N ASP A 140 3.20 2.03 -33.35
CA ASP A 140 3.10 3.19 -34.25
C ASP A 140 2.38 2.85 -35.57
N TYR A 141 2.68 1.68 -36.14
CA TYR A 141 2.02 1.20 -37.35
C TYR A 141 0.52 0.97 -37.12
N LEU A 142 0.15 0.32 -36.01
CA LEU A 142 -1.26 0.09 -35.65
C LEU A 142 -2.00 1.40 -35.36
N ALA A 143 -1.37 2.36 -34.69
CA ALA A 143 -1.94 3.69 -34.43
C ALA A 143 -2.19 4.46 -35.73
N ARG A 144 -1.22 4.46 -36.65
CA ARG A 144 -1.36 5.08 -37.98
C ARG A 144 -2.45 4.38 -38.79
N LYS A 145 -2.51 3.05 -38.77
CA LYS A 145 -3.55 2.28 -39.47
C LYS A 145 -4.95 2.56 -38.91
N ARG A 146 -5.10 2.67 -37.59
CA ARG A 146 -6.38 3.09 -36.97
C ARG A 146 -6.77 4.50 -37.39
N LYS A 147 -5.82 5.44 -37.36
CA LYS A 147 -6.04 6.82 -37.81
C LYS A 147 -6.44 6.87 -39.29
N GLN A 148 -5.77 6.09 -40.13
CA GLN A 148 -6.09 5.95 -41.55
C GLN A 148 -7.48 5.36 -41.75
N MET A 149 -7.85 4.29 -41.02
CA MET A 149 -9.20 3.69 -41.09
C MET A 149 -10.32 4.65 -40.64
N LEU A 150 -10.04 5.53 -39.67
CA LEU A 150 -10.98 6.58 -39.24
C LEU A 150 -11.14 7.68 -40.30
N ILE A 151 -10.12 7.93 -41.11
CA ILE A 151 -10.13 8.89 -42.21
C ILE A 151 -10.76 8.28 -43.48
N ASP A 152 -10.44 7.02 -43.78
CA ASP A 152 -10.90 6.27 -44.97
C ASP A 152 -12.36 5.82 -44.86
N LYS A 153 -12.93 5.78 -43.64
CA LYS A 153 -14.37 5.93 -43.46
C LYS A 153 -14.76 7.34 -43.90
N LYS A 154 -14.84 7.52 -45.22
CA LYS A 154 -15.27 8.72 -45.92
C LYS A 154 -16.51 9.28 -45.20
N ARG A 155 -16.29 10.33 -44.42
CA ARG A 155 -17.33 11.18 -43.87
C ARG A 155 -17.98 11.86 -45.06
N GLU A 156 -19.05 11.27 -45.57
CA GLU A 156 -19.87 11.92 -46.60
C GLU A 156 -20.37 13.23 -46.01
N ARG A 157 -20.22 14.32 -46.77
CA ARG A 157 -20.68 15.63 -46.31
C ARG A 157 -22.19 15.54 -46.17
N LEU A 158 -22.68 15.68 -44.94
CA LEU A 158 -24.11 15.82 -44.71
C LEU A 158 -24.59 17.14 -45.33
N ASP A 159 -25.88 17.22 -45.64
CA ASP A 159 -26.47 18.48 -46.07
C ASP A 159 -26.23 19.56 -45.00
N LYS A 160 -26.03 20.81 -45.44
CA LYS A 160 -25.69 21.93 -44.55
C LYS A 160 -26.73 22.07 -43.42
N THR A 161 -28.01 21.83 -43.74
CA THR A 161 -29.13 21.91 -42.80
C THR A 161 -29.08 20.82 -41.72
N GLU A 162 -28.73 19.59 -42.11
CA GLU A 162 -28.62 18.48 -41.16
C GLU A 162 -27.40 18.63 -40.25
N ALA A 163 -26.26 19.03 -40.81
CA ALA A 163 -25.05 19.29 -40.04
C ALA A 163 -25.27 20.40 -39.01
N MET A 164 -26.02 21.45 -39.38
CA MET A 164 -26.40 22.55 -38.51
C MET A 164 -27.21 22.08 -37.29
N ASN A 165 -28.21 21.20 -37.49
CA ASN A 165 -29.00 20.63 -36.41
C ASN A 165 -28.17 19.79 -35.43
N ILE A 166 -27.20 19.02 -35.95
CA ILE A 166 -26.29 18.22 -35.11
C ILE A 166 -25.37 19.14 -34.29
N VAL A 167 -24.91 20.26 -34.86
CA VAL A 167 -24.12 21.26 -34.13
C VAL A 167 -24.94 21.89 -33.00
N PHE A 168 -26.20 22.26 -33.23
CA PHE A 168 -27.07 22.76 -32.16
C PHE A 168 -27.25 21.75 -31.02
N ASN A 169 -27.47 20.47 -31.34
CA ASN A 169 -27.54 19.39 -30.34
C ASN A 169 -26.23 19.22 -29.56
N ALA A 170 -25.07 19.52 -30.16
CA ALA A 170 -23.81 19.55 -29.42
C ALA A 170 -23.80 20.67 -28.37
N PHE A 171 -24.32 21.85 -28.71
CA PHE A 171 -24.39 23.00 -27.80
C PHE A 171 -25.42 22.85 -26.66
N GLU A 172 -26.42 21.96 -26.81
CA GLU A 172 -27.29 21.58 -25.68
C GLU A 172 -26.52 20.84 -24.57
N LYS A 173 -25.46 20.08 -24.93
CA LYS A 173 -24.65 19.32 -23.96
C LYS A 173 -23.63 20.18 -23.24
N TYR A 174 -22.98 21.08 -23.97
CA TYR A 174 -21.96 21.98 -23.43
C TYR A 174 -22.06 23.36 -24.09
N GLU A 175 -21.96 24.42 -23.29
CA GLU A 175 -22.12 25.81 -23.76
C GLU A 175 -20.98 26.29 -24.67
N SER A 176 -19.80 25.68 -24.58
CA SER A 176 -18.63 26.05 -25.38
C SER A 176 -17.92 24.80 -25.93
N TRP A 177 -17.49 24.88 -27.18
CA TRP A 177 -16.82 23.79 -27.89
C TRP A 177 -15.63 24.27 -28.70
N THR A 178 -14.71 23.36 -29.02
CA THR A 178 -13.65 23.61 -30.02
C THR A 178 -14.07 23.06 -31.40
N VAL A 179 -13.56 23.64 -32.48
CA VAL A 179 -13.86 23.16 -33.86
C VAL A 179 -13.42 21.72 -34.08
N ARG A 180 -12.34 21.29 -33.42
CA ARG A 180 -11.88 19.90 -33.49
C ARG A 180 -12.89 18.96 -32.85
N ASP A 181 -13.36 19.31 -31.67
CA ASP A 181 -14.32 18.48 -30.94
C ASP A 181 -15.68 18.46 -31.63
N LEU A 182 -16.12 19.58 -32.23
CA LEU A 182 -17.32 19.64 -33.07
C LEU A 182 -17.17 18.78 -34.34
N ALA A 183 -16.00 18.77 -34.98
CA ALA A 183 -15.74 17.91 -36.13
C ALA A 183 -15.72 16.42 -35.79
N ASP A 184 -15.29 16.08 -34.58
CA ASP A 184 -15.35 14.70 -34.08
C ASP A 184 -16.78 14.30 -33.65
N PHE A 185 -17.55 15.22 -33.06
CA PHE A 185 -18.94 14.99 -32.66
C PHE A 185 -19.89 14.87 -33.86
N THR A 186 -19.78 15.78 -34.83
CA THR A 186 -20.60 15.79 -36.06
C THR A 186 -20.16 14.73 -37.07
N GLY A 187 -18.94 14.20 -36.91
CA GLY A 187 -18.34 13.33 -37.91
C GLY A 187 -18.17 14.01 -39.27
N GLN A 188 -18.03 15.34 -39.31
CA GLN A 188 -17.83 16.11 -40.53
C GLN A 188 -16.36 16.57 -40.68
N PRO A 189 -15.90 16.92 -41.90
CA PRO A 189 -14.57 17.52 -42.08
C PRO A 189 -14.44 18.85 -41.31
N THR A 190 -13.28 19.10 -40.71
CA THR A 190 -13.02 20.31 -39.90
C THR A 190 -13.27 21.61 -40.66
N ALA A 191 -12.93 21.64 -41.96
CA ALA A 191 -13.19 22.79 -42.83
C ALA A 191 -14.69 23.10 -42.98
N PHE A 192 -15.54 22.08 -43.07
CA PHE A 192 -16.99 22.24 -43.23
C PHE A 192 -17.67 22.69 -41.94
N VAL A 193 -17.24 22.14 -40.80
CA VAL A 193 -17.72 22.58 -39.48
C VAL A 193 -17.29 24.02 -39.21
N GLN A 194 -16.10 24.43 -39.63
CA GLN A 194 -15.63 25.81 -39.51
C GLN A 194 -16.53 26.80 -40.28
N GLU A 195 -17.01 26.43 -41.48
CA GLU A 195 -17.94 27.26 -42.26
C GLU A 195 -19.27 27.46 -41.53
N ILE A 196 -19.84 26.38 -41.00
CA ILE A 196 -21.10 26.42 -40.25
C ILE A 196 -20.95 27.25 -38.96
N VAL A 197 -19.92 26.95 -38.18
CA VAL A 197 -19.65 27.61 -36.90
C VAL A 197 -19.37 29.11 -37.09
N ASN A 198 -18.74 29.53 -38.19
CA ASN A 198 -18.56 30.95 -38.52
C ASN A 198 -19.90 31.70 -38.78
N GLU A 199 -20.92 30.99 -39.25
CA GLU A 199 -22.24 31.57 -39.53
C GLU A 199 -23.04 31.78 -38.23
N ILE A 200 -22.94 30.83 -37.30
CA ILE A 200 -23.88 30.69 -36.16
C ILE A 200 -23.27 30.88 -34.77
N CYS A 201 -21.94 30.86 -34.63
CA CYS A 201 -21.25 31.03 -33.35
C CYS A 201 -20.41 32.31 -33.31
N ASN A 202 -20.18 32.80 -32.09
CA ASN A 202 -19.17 33.80 -31.79
C ASN A 202 -17.88 33.10 -31.31
N VAL A 203 -16.73 33.70 -31.63
CA VAL A 203 -15.42 33.17 -31.24
C VAL A 203 -14.92 33.88 -29.99
N ASP A 204 -14.81 33.14 -28.88
CA ASP A 204 -14.15 33.60 -27.67
C ASP A 204 -12.63 33.32 -27.78
N LYS A 205 -11.88 34.36 -28.18
CA LYS A 205 -10.41 34.34 -28.27
C LYS A 205 -9.71 34.52 -26.92
N LYS A 206 -10.28 33.99 -25.82
CA LYS A 206 -9.80 34.26 -24.45
C LYS A 206 -8.59 33.42 -24.01
N GLU A 207 -8.37 32.24 -24.58
CA GLU A 207 -7.19 31.40 -24.31
C GLU A 207 -6.69 30.75 -25.61
N HIS A 208 -5.48 30.17 -25.62
CA HIS A 208 -4.78 29.60 -26.78
C HIS A 208 -5.56 28.52 -27.59
N LYS A 209 -6.80 28.21 -27.21
CA LYS A 209 -7.77 27.41 -27.93
C LYS A 209 -9.00 28.28 -28.18
N SER A 210 -9.23 28.68 -29.43
CA SER A 210 -10.45 29.41 -29.82
C SER A 210 -11.69 28.59 -29.46
N LEU A 211 -12.45 29.04 -28.47
CA LEU A 211 -13.72 28.45 -28.06
C LEU A 211 -14.84 29.12 -28.84
N TYR A 212 -15.81 28.32 -29.28
CA TYR A 212 -16.98 28.81 -30.01
C TYR A 212 -18.21 28.69 -29.11
N THR A 213 -18.98 29.76 -29.04
CA THR A 213 -20.24 29.87 -28.28
C THR A 213 -21.36 30.25 -29.25
N LEU A 214 -22.55 29.68 -29.08
CA LEU A 214 -23.68 29.98 -29.95
C LEU A 214 -24.07 31.47 -29.83
N LYS A 215 -24.43 32.13 -30.94
CA LYS A 215 -24.97 33.51 -30.88
C LYS A 215 -26.26 33.53 -30.08
N ASN A 216 -26.50 34.61 -29.32
CA ASN A 216 -27.70 34.79 -28.50
C ASN A 216 -29.02 34.73 -29.30
N GLU A 217 -28.97 34.92 -30.61
CA GLU A 217 -30.13 34.83 -31.51
C GLU A 217 -30.61 33.38 -31.74
N TYR A 218 -29.74 32.40 -31.47
CA TYR A 218 -30.02 30.97 -31.66
C TYR A 218 -30.03 30.17 -30.34
N LYS A 219 -29.87 30.85 -29.19
CA LYS A 219 -29.88 30.25 -27.85
C LYS A 219 -31.30 30.11 -27.31
#